data_AF-A0A3M0T323-F1
#
_entry.id   AF-A0A3M0T323-F1
#
_cell.length_a   1.000
_cell.length_b   1.000
_cell.length_c   1.000
_cell.angle_alpha   90.00
_cell.angle_beta   90.00
_cell.angle_gamma   90.00
#
_symmetry.space_group_name_H-M   'P 1'
#
loop_
_entity.id
_entity.type
_entity.pdbx_description
1 polymer ?
#
loop_
_entity_poly.entity_id
_entity_poly.type
_entity_poly.pdbx_seq_one_letter_code
_entity_poly.pdbx_strand_id
1 'polypeptide(L)' 'MIGKIIDMNITDALVSFQDGTTANVGATHLPPDSKIGDRINIHPISEVTLNDKYKQHPVLF' A
#
# COMPACT_ATOMS: atom_id res chain seq x y z
N MET A 1 -2.47 -9.22 0.82
CA MET A 1 -1.32 -9.40 1.72
C MET A 1 -1.71 -8.83 3.07
N ILE A 2 -1.43 -9.57 4.16
CA ILE A 2 -1.70 -9.08 5.52
C ILE A 2 -0.50 -8.28 6.01
N GLY A 3 -0.72 -7.00 6.32
CA GLY A 3 0.30 -6.09 6.82
C GLY A 3 -0.09 -5.47 8.16
N LYS A 4 0.88 -4.90 8.85
CA LYS A 4 0.70 -4.11 10.08
C LYS A 4 1.01 -2.65 9.80
N ILE A 5 0.12 -1.75 10.20
CA ILE A 5 0.38 -0.30 10.11
C ILE A 5 1.47 0.02 11.13
N ILE A 6 2.60 0.54 10.65
CA ILE A 6 3.76 0.90 11.49
C ILE A 6 3.93 2.42 11.62
N ASP A 7 3.36 3.19 10.69
CA ASP A 7 3.27 4.65 10.75
C ASP A 7 2.05 5.13 9.95
N MET A 8 1.52 6.31 10.28
CA MET A 8 0.32 6.86 9.63
C MET A 8 0.25 8.39 9.77
N ASN A 9 -0.16 9.04 8.69
CA ASN A 9 -0.57 10.44 8.68
C ASN A 9 -2.00 10.58 8.10
N ILE A 10 -2.43 11.81 7.81
CA ILE A 10 -3.79 12.10 7.32
C ILE A 10 -4.04 11.52 5.92
N THR A 11 -3.01 11.42 5.07
CA THR A 11 -3.14 11.02 3.66
C THR A 11 -2.73 9.59 3.41
N ASP A 12 -1.77 9.07 4.16
CA ASP A 12 -1.08 7.80 3.88
C ASP A 12 -0.70 7.05 5.15
N ALA A 13 -0.55 5.73 5.03
CA ALA A 13 -0.02 4.85 6.05
C ALA A 13 1.11 3.98 5.51
N LEU A 14 2.14 3.82 6.33
CA LEU A 14 3.23 2.89 6.07
C LEU A 14 2.89 1.54 6.68
N VAL A 15 2.87 0.51 5.85
CA VAL A 15 2.45 -0.84 6.22
C VAL A 15 3.59 -1.80 6.02
N SER A 16 3.93 -2.55 7.07
CA SER A 16 4.95 -3.60 7.04
C SER A 16 4.32 -4.97 6.85
N PHE A 17 4.89 -5.77 5.95
CA PHE A 17 4.45 -7.13 5.66
C PHE A 17 5.39 -8.17 6.29
N GLN A 18 4.92 -9.42 6.35
CA GLN A 18 5.66 -10.52 6.97
C GLN A 18 6.94 -10.91 6.24
N ASP A 19 7.04 -10.61 4.95
CA ASP A 19 8.24 -10.82 4.14
C ASP A 19 9.33 -9.74 4.37
N GLY A 20 9.09 -8.80 5.29
CA GLY A 20 10.00 -7.70 5.60
C GLY A 20 9.88 -6.51 4.66
N THR A 21 9.00 -6.57 3.65
CA THR A 21 8.73 -5.43 2.78
C THR A 21 7.81 -4.41 3.45
N THR A 22 7.80 -3.20 2.90
CA THR A 22 6.89 -2.14 3.32
C THR A 22 6.20 -1.53 2.10
N ALA A 23 4.91 -1.17 2.23
CA ALA A 23 4.20 -0.39 1.22
C ALA A 23 3.59 0.87 1.83
N ASN A 24 3.50 1.90 1.01
CA ASN A 24 2.75 3.10 1.32
C ASN A 24 1.33 2.94 0.79
N VAL A 25 0.33 3.14 1.65
CA VAL A 25 -1.07 2.93 1.33
C VAL A 25 -1.83 4.19 1.67
N GLY A 26 -2.52 4.78 0.69
CA GLY A 26 -3.37 5.94 0.93
C GLY A 26 -4.45 5.63 1.97
N ALA A 27 -4.67 6.54 2.91
CA ALA A 27 -5.62 6.39 4.01
C ALA A 27 -7.05 6.05 3.53
N THR A 28 -7.42 6.47 2.32
CA THR A 28 -8.71 6.15 1.68
C THR A 28 -8.90 4.66 1.36
N HIS A 29 -7.81 3.89 1.28
CA HIS A 29 -7.84 2.45 1.03
C HIS A 29 -7.74 1.62 2.32
N LEU A 30 -7.67 2.29 3.47
CA LEU A 30 -7.66 1.64 4.76
C LEU A 30 -9.09 1.45 5.27
N PRO A 31 -9.32 0.41 6.08
CA PRO A 31 -10.56 0.30 6.85
C PRO A 31 -10.81 1.58 7.69
N PRO A 32 -12.08 1.96 7.90
CA PRO A 32 -12.41 3.05 8.81
C PRO A 32 -11.76 2.84 10.19
N ASP A 33 -11.35 3.94 10.82
CA ASP A 33 -10.73 3.97 12.16
C ASP A 33 -9.43 3.15 12.30
N SER A 34 -8.78 2.84 11.18
CA SER A 34 -7.44 2.23 11.18
C SER A 34 -6.43 3.11 11.93
N LYS A 35 -5.59 2.48 12.74
CA LYS A 35 -4.53 3.14 13.51
C LYS A 35 -3.23 2.35 13.48
N ILE A 36 -2.15 3.02 13.89
CA ILE A 36 -0.83 2.40 14.07
C ILE A 36 -0.98 1.19 15.01
N GLY A 37 -0.42 0.05 14.58
CA GLY A 37 -0.50 -1.22 15.29
C GLY A 37 -1.54 -2.19 14.73
N ASP A 38 -2.56 -1.70 14.02
CA ASP A 38 -3.60 -2.56 13.45
C ASP A 38 -3.05 -3.44 12.32
N ARG A 39 -3.65 -4.63 12.21
CA ARG A 39 -3.41 -5.56 11.11
C ARG A 39 -4.49 -5.38 10.07
N ILE A 40 -4.07 -5.11 8.85
CA ILE A 40 -4.97 -4.88 7.72
C ILE A 40 -4.68 -5.89 6.61
N ASN A 41 -5.73 -6.36 5.95
CA ASN A 41 -5.59 -7.14 4.72
C ASN A 41 -5.64 -6.18 3.54
N ILE A 42 -4.48 -5.88 2.98
CA ILE A 42 -4.39 -5.09 1.76
C ILE A 42 -4.61 -6.04 0.61
N HIS A 43 -5.73 -5.90 -0.10
CA HIS A 43 -5.85 -6.50 -1.42
C HIS A 43 -4.81 -5.83 -2.32
N PRO A 44 -3.91 -6.58 -2.98
CA PRO A 44 -3.06 -6.00 -3.99
C PRO A 44 -3.96 -5.53 -5.13
N ILE A 45 -4.41 -4.28 -5.06
CA ILE A 45 -5.14 -3.64 -6.14
C ILE A 45 -4.07 -3.42 -7.22
N SER A 46 -4.15 -4.17 -8.32
CA SER A 46 -3.22 -4.10 -9.45
C SER A 46 -3.28 -2.79 -10.24
N GLU A 47 -3.89 -1.76 -9.68
CA GLU A 47 -3.87 -0.43 -10.27
C GLU A 47 -2.60 0.27 -9.81
N VAL A 48 -1.49 -0.13 -10.44
CA VAL A 48 -0.37 0.78 -10.60
C VAL A 48 -0.97 2.03 -11.23
N THR A 49 -1.16 3.08 -10.43
CA THR A 49 -1.35 4.41 -10.98
C THR A 49 -0.02 4.74 -11.63
N LEU A 50 0.14 4.33 -12.89
CA LEU A 50 1.26 4.72 -13.71
C LEU A 50 1.18 6.24 -13.74
N ASN A 51 2.15 6.88 -13.09
CA ASN A 51 2.41 8.28 -13.34
C ASN A 51 2.41 8.45 -14.87
N ASP A 52 1.62 9.38 -15.39
CA ASP A 52 1.48 9.60 -16.84
C ASP A 52 2.85 9.85 -17.51
N LYS A 53 3.84 10.25 -16.72
CA LYS A 53 5.26 10.41 -17.10
C LYS A 53 6.12 9.15 -17.06
N TYR A 54 5.66 8.04 -16.51
CA TYR A 54 6.37 6.76 -16.43
C TYR A 54 5.54 5.66 -17.12
N LYS A 55 5.34 5.79 -18.43
CA LYS A 55 4.85 4.67 -19.24
C LYS A 55 5.93 3.61 -19.34
N GLN A 56 5.83 2.55 -18.54
CA GLN A 56 6.63 1.35 -18.77
C GLN A 56 6.12 0.69 -20.05
N HIS A 57 6.97 0.65 -21.08
CA HIS A 57 6.75 -0.23 -22.22
C HIS A 57 6.84 -1.68 -21.71
N PRO A 58 5.82 -2.53 -21.95
CA PRO A 58 5.90 -3.93 -21.58
C PRO A 58 7.03 -4.58 -22.37
N VAL A 59 8.06 -5.04 -21.67
CA VAL A 59 9.07 -5.94 -22.24
C VAL A 59 8.44 -7.34 -22.21
N LEU A 60 8.05 -7.84 -23.37
CA LEU A 60 7.64 -9.23 -23.56
C LEU A 60 8.90 -10.11 -23.45
N PHE A 61 8.88 -11.07 -22.54
CA PHE A 61 9.81 -12.20 -22.55
C PHE A 61 9.22 -13.34 -23.39
#